data_AF-S7PWI9-F1
#
_entry.id   AF-S7PWI9-F1
#
_cell.length_a   1.000
_cell.length_b   1.000
_cell.length_c   1.000
_cell.angle_alpha   90.00
_cell.angle_beta   90.00
_cell.angle_gamma   90.00
#
_symmetry.space_group_name_H-M   'P 1'
#
loop_
_entity.id
_entity.type
_entity.pdbx_description
1 polymer ?
#
loop_
_entity_poly.entity_id
_entity_poly.type
_entity_poly.pdbx_seq_one_letter_code
_entity_poly.pdbx_strand_id
1 'polypeptide(L)'
;LTAYLVGNVPYNMGEEQLIDVFKSVGQVIGFRLVFDRETGKPRGYGFCEFTDHETAMSAVRNLNNIDVGGRPLRIDLADSDPFLEGKTTVRDPNAFLAAIPPGVPVPPGKTPPDVISQVLAEMPPSQVIEVLAQMKAFVITHPEQARKLLMAHPQLGYALFQAMIMHKI
;
A
#
# COMPACT_ATOMS: atom_id res chain seq x y z
N LEU A 1 -12.12 1.12 -1.16
CA LEU A 1 -11.56 -0.07 -1.83
C LEU A 1 -11.47 -1.12 -0.76
N THR A 2 -12.11 -2.27 -0.96
CA THR A 2 -12.02 -3.37 0.00
C THR A 2 -11.44 -4.57 -0.73
N ALA A 3 -10.35 -5.12 -0.20
CA ALA A 3 -9.66 -6.28 -0.76
C ALA A 3 -10.14 -7.57 -0.08
N TYR A 4 -10.25 -8.64 -0.86
CA TYR A 4 -10.68 -9.95 -0.40
C TYR A 4 -9.72 -11.02 -0.90
N LEU A 5 -9.43 -11.98 -0.05
CA LEU A 5 -8.65 -13.16 -0.37
C LEU A 5 -9.58 -14.20 -0.98
N VAL A 6 -9.27 -14.63 -2.20
CA VAL A 6 -9.95 -15.73 -2.88
C VAL A 6 -9.04 -16.94 -2.85
N GLY A 7 -9.35 -17.94 -2.03
CA GLY A 7 -8.64 -19.19 -1.89
C GLY A 7 -9.34 -20.36 -2.59
N ASN A 8 -8.62 -21.48 -2.69
CA ASN A 8 -9.07 -22.73 -3.30
C ASN A 8 -9.49 -22.60 -4.77
N VAL A 9 -8.88 -21.64 -5.48
CA VAL A 9 -9.11 -21.41 -6.92
C VAL A 9 -8.50 -22.56 -7.71
N PRO A 10 -9.23 -23.18 -8.66
CA PRO A 10 -8.71 -24.27 -9.46
C PRO A 10 -7.68 -23.75 -10.48
N TYR A 11 -6.62 -24.53 -10.73
CA TYR A 11 -5.52 -24.11 -11.60
C TYR A 11 -5.91 -23.95 -13.08
N ASN A 12 -7.09 -24.44 -13.47
CA ASN A 12 -7.64 -24.29 -14.82
C ASN A 12 -8.39 -22.96 -15.01
N MET A 13 -8.56 -22.16 -13.96
CA MET A 13 -9.31 -20.92 -13.99
C MET A 13 -8.36 -19.72 -13.93
N GLY A 14 -8.48 -18.85 -14.91
CA GLY A 14 -7.71 -17.61 -15.00
C GLY A 14 -8.39 -16.45 -14.29
N GLU A 15 -7.64 -15.35 -14.14
CA GLU A 15 -8.10 -14.11 -13.53
C GLU A 15 -9.37 -13.57 -14.22
N GLU A 16 -9.43 -13.62 -15.55
CA GLU A 16 -10.57 -13.13 -16.34
C GLU A 16 -11.88 -13.84 -16.00
N GLN A 17 -11.85 -15.16 -15.82
CA GLN A 17 -13.05 -15.93 -15.49
C GLN A 17 -13.54 -15.61 -14.07
N LEU A 18 -12.61 -15.45 -13.12
CA LEU A 18 -12.95 -15.05 -11.76
C LEU A 18 -13.54 -13.64 -11.74
N ILE A 19 -12.94 -12.69 -12.47
CA ILE A 19 -13.47 -11.34 -12.63
C ILE A 19 -14.91 -11.37 -13.15
N ASP A 20 -15.22 -12.23 -14.12
CA ASP A 20 -16.58 -12.35 -14.67
C ASP A 20 -17.60 -12.85 -13.63
N VAL A 21 -17.22 -13.85 -12.82
CA VAL A 21 -18.03 -14.34 -11.70
C VAL A 21 -18.26 -13.23 -10.66
N PHE A 22 -17.22 -12.49 -10.31
CA PHE A 22 -17.30 -11.40 -9.33
C PHE A 22 -18.08 -10.18 -9.86
N LYS A 23 -18.04 -9.92 -11.18
CA LYS A 23 -18.82 -8.88 -11.85
C LYS A 23 -20.33 -9.07 -11.70
N SER A 24 -20.79 -10.32 -11.55
CA SER A 24 -22.20 -10.62 -11.29
C SER A 24 -22.70 -10.03 -9.97
N VAL A 25 -21.81 -9.89 -8.98
CA VAL A 25 -22.15 -9.33 -7.66
C VAL A 25 -21.89 -7.83 -7.60
N GLY A 26 -20.86 -7.35 -8.29
CA GLY A 26 -20.72 -5.93 -8.61
C GLY A 26 -19.35 -5.56 -9.17
N GLN A 27 -19.04 -4.27 -9.18
CA GLN A 27 -17.91 -3.75 -9.94
C GLN A 27 -16.56 -4.10 -9.29
N VAL A 28 -15.84 -5.02 -9.93
CA VAL A 28 -14.45 -5.38 -9.61
C VAL A 28 -13.51 -4.33 -10.19
N ILE A 29 -12.62 -3.79 -9.35
CA ILE A 29 -11.59 -2.83 -9.74
C ILE A 29 -10.36 -3.55 -10.26
N GLY A 30 -9.98 -4.65 -9.58
CA GLY A 30 -8.83 -5.44 -9.95
C GLY A 30 -8.90 -6.83 -9.34
N PHE A 31 -8.25 -7.78 -10.00
CA PHE A 31 -8.06 -9.11 -9.49
C PHE A 31 -6.61 -9.53 -9.73
N ARG A 32 -6.02 -10.23 -8.75
CA ARG A 32 -4.62 -10.64 -8.78
C ARG A 32 -4.47 -12.07 -8.29
N LEU A 33 -4.19 -13.00 -9.19
CA LEU A 33 -3.81 -14.36 -8.80
C LEU A 33 -2.35 -14.42 -8.33
N VAL A 34 -2.11 -15.18 -7.26
CA VAL A 34 -0.76 -15.44 -6.78
C VAL A 34 -0.23 -16.70 -7.45
N PHE A 35 0.84 -16.52 -8.21
CA PHE A 35 1.56 -17.62 -8.86
C PHE A 35 2.86 -17.88 -8.11
N ASP A 36 3.20 -19.16 -8.02
CA ASP A 36 4.47 -19.61 -7.49
C ASP A 36 5.58 -19.25 -8.47
N ARG A 37 6.59 -18.51 -8.00
CA ARG A 37 7.62 -17.93 -8.87
C ARG A 37 8.66 -18.94 -9.35
N GLU A 38 8.71 -20.12 -8.73
CA GLU A 38 9.66 -21.19 -9.07
C GLU A 38 9.03 -22.19 -10.05
N THR A 39 7.76 -22.51 -9.87
CA THR A 39 7.06 -23.50 -10.70
C THR A 39 6.16 -22.88 -11.77
N GLY A 40 5.90 -21.57 -11.69
CA GLY A 40 4.93 -20.87 -12.56
C GLY A 40 3.49 -21.33 -12.35
N LYS A 41 3.22 -22.18 -11.36
CA LYS A 41 1.88 -22.72 -11.07
C LYS A 41 1.11 -21.75 -10.18
N PRO A 42 -0.20 -21.55 -10.40
CA PRO A 42 -1.01 -20.75 -9.49
C PRO A 42 -0.92 -21.36 -8.09
N ARG A 43 -0.78 -20.58 -7.02
CA ARG A 43 -0.81 -21.12 -5.64
C ARG A 43 -2.22 -21.53 -5.19
N GLY A 44 -3.21 -21.38 -6.06
CA GLY A 44 -4.62 -21.67 -5.77
C GLY A 44 -5.28 -20.60 -4.89
N TYR A 45 -4.69 -19.41 -4.81
CA TYR A 45 -5.29 -18.25 -4.17
C TYR A 45 -4.92 -16.95 -4.89
N GLY A 46 -5.75 -15.93 -4.71
CA GLY A 46 -5.60 -14.60 -5.29
C GLY A 46 -6.31 -13.54 -4.44
N PHE A 47 -6.25 -12.30 -4.90
CA PHE A 47 -6.86 -11.15 -4.25
C PHE A 47 -7.81 -10.45 -5.21
N CYS A 48 -8.99 -10.11 -4.74
CA CYS A 48 -10.00 -9.37 -5.49
C CYS A 48 -10.26 -8.02 -4.81
N GLU A 49 -10.36 -6.96 -5.60
CA GLU A 49 -10.62 -5.62 -5.11
C GLU A 49 -11.93 -5.08 -5.68
N PHE A 50 -12.81 -4.60 -4.78
CA PHE A 50 -14.09 -4.01 -5.12
C PHE A 50 -14.12 -2.52 -4.82
N THR A 51 -14.95 -1.79 -5.58
CA THR A 51 -15.19 -0.37 -5.37
C THR A 51 -15.85 -0.07 -4.03
N ASP A 52 -16.88 -0.84 -3.68
CA ASP A 52 -17.73 -0.63 -2.52
C ASP A 52 -17.64 -1.79 -1.54
N HIS A 53 -17.69 -1.47 -0.25
CA HIS A 53 -17.63 -2.46 0.82
C HIS A 53 -18.89 -3.36 0.85
N GLU A 54 -20.06 -2.80 0.55
CA GLU A 54 -21.34 -3.54 0.52
C GLU A 54 -21.38 -4.60 -0.58
N THR A 55 -20.94 -4.24 -1.79
CA THR A 55 -20.77 -5.17 -2.93
C THR A 55 -19.87 -6.32 -2.54
N ALA A 56 -18.81 -6.00 -1.81
CA ALA A 56 -17.79 -6.96 -1.48
C ALA A 56 -18.21 -7.91 -0.35
N MET A 57 -18.95 -7.42 0.65
CA MET A 57 -19.65 -8.29 1.62
C MET A 57 -20.69 -9.19 0.95
N SER A 58 -21.40 -8.67 -0.05
CA SER A 58 -22.32 -9.47 -0.85
C SER A 58 -21.57 -10.55 -1.63
N ALA A 59 -20.37 -10.26 -2.15
CA ALA A 59 -19.55 -11.25 -2.83
C ALA A 59 -19.11 -12.36 -1.88
N VAL A 60 -18.67 -12.05 -0.66
CA VAL A 60 -18.38 -13.08 0.35
C VAL A 60 -19.61 -13.90 0.68
N ARG A 61 -20.79 -13.31 0.83
CA ARG A 61 -22.00 -14.08 1.19
C ARG A 61 -22.50 -14.97 0.07
N ASN A 62 -22.43 -14.52 -1.19
CA ASN A 62 -23.02 -15.21 -2.33
C ASN A 62 -22.02 -16.12 -3.07
N LEU A 63 -20.73 -15.79 -3.05
CA LEU A 63 -19.68 -16.49 -3.80
C LEU A 63 -18.71 -17.26 -2.90
N ASN A 64 -18.87 -17.24 -1.57
CA ASN A 64 -18.09 -18.12 -0.71
C ASN A 64 -18.69 -19.53 -0.72
N ASN A 65 -17.83 -20.55 -0.80
CA ASN A 65 -18.17 -21.97 -0.94
C ASN A 65 -18.91 -22.34 -2.23
N ILE A 66 -18.89 -21.51 -3.27
CA ILE A 66 -19.45 -21.90 -4.56
C ILE A 66 -18.52 -22.89 -5.27
N ASP A 67 -19.08 -23.93 -5.86
CA ASP A 67 -18.29 -24.93 -6.57
C ASP A 67 -17.92 -24.41 -7.95
N VAL A 68 -16.63 -24.19 -8.18
CA VAL A 68 -16.10 -23.65 -9.43
C VAL A 68 -14.98 -24.54 -9.90
N GLY A 69 -15.18 -25.15 -11.08
CA GLY A 69 -14.21 -26.09 -11.63
C GLY A 69 -14.00 -27.34 -10.76
N GLY A 70 -14.99 -27.75 -9.97
CA GLY A 70 -14.92 -28.92 -9.08
C GLY A 70 -14.24 -28.65 -7.74
N ARG A 71 -14.06 -27.38 -7.36
CA ARG A 71 -13.53 -26.97 -6.06
C ARG A 71 -14.37 -25.83 -5.47
N PRO A 72 -14.71 -25.88 -4.17
CA PRO A 72 -15.42 -24.79 -3.53
C PRO A 72 -14.49 -23.58 -3.37
N LEU A 73 -14.82 -22.46 -3.99
CA LEU A 73 -14.09 -21.21 -3.79
C LEU A 73 -14.21 -20.76 -2.34
N ARG A 74 -13.13 -20.26 -1.77
CA ARG A 74 -13.13 -19.66 -0.44
C ARG A 74 -12.91 -18.18 -0.57
N ILE A 75 -13.78 -17.37 0.02
CA ILE A 75 -13.61 -15.91 0.02
C ILE A 75 -13.57 -15.46 1.47
N ASP A 76 -12.47 -14.82 1.83
CA ASP A 76 -12.24 -14.22 3.14
C ASP A 76 -11.93 -12.74 2.96
N LEU A 77 -12.23 -11.93 3.98
CA LEU A 77 -11.73 -10.55 4.04
C LEU A 77 -10.20 -10.62 4.05
N ALA A 78 -9.55 -9.93 3.10
CA ALA A 78 -8.11 -9.80 3.17
C ALA A 78 -7.80 -8.81 4.28
N ASP A 79 -7.23 -9.28 5.39
CA ASP A 79 -6.54 -8.39 6.32
C ASP A 79 -5.44 -7.71 5.51
N SER A 80 -5.47 -6.38 5.48
CA SER A 80 -4.72 -5.54 4.54
C SER A 80 -3.27 -6.01 4.41
N ASP A 81 -2.97 -6.80 3.38
CA ASP A 81 -1.61 -7.17 3.08
C ASP A 81 -0.95 -5.88 2.55
N PRO A 82 0.05 -5.30 3.25
CA PRO A 82 0.65 -4.03 2.87
C PRO A 82 1.32 -4.07 1.48
N PHE A 83 1.42 -5.26 0.88
CA PHE A 83 1.87 -5.46 -0.50
C PHE A 83 0.80 -5.13 -1.57
N LEU A 84 -0.48 -5.08 -1.22
CA LEU A 84 -1.56 -4.71 -2.15
C LEU A 84 -1.78 -3.19 -2.24
N GLU A 85 -1.31 -2.43 -1.27
CA GLU A 85 -1.43 -0.97 -1.25
C GLU A 85 -0.61 -0.26 -2.36
N GLY A 86 0.13 -1.04 -3.16
CA GLY A 86 1.05 -0.52 -4.17
C GLY A 86 0.50 -0.31 -5.59
N LYS A 87 -0.70 -0.81 -5.96
CA LYS A 87 -1.20 -0.65 -7.34
C LYS A 87 -2.72 -0.61 -7.40
N THR A 88 -3.25 0.51 -7.90
CA THR A 88 -4.63 0.75 -8.40
C THR A 88 -5.61 1.51 -7.51
N THR A 89 -5.23 2.71 -7.06
CA THR A 89 -6.04 3.87 -7.46
C THR A 89 -5.15 5.07 -7.75
N VAL A 90 -5.31 5.64 -8.93
CA VAL A 90 -5.04 7.06 -9.14
C VAL A 90 -5.99 7.81 -8.20
N ARG A 91 -5.53 8.18 -7.00
CA ARG A 91 -6.27 9.07 -6.10
C ARG A 91 -5.32 10.13 -5.57
N ASP A 92 -5.35 11.23 -6.31
CA ASP A 92 -5.00 12.59 -5.92
C ASP A 92 -3.63 12.79 -5.23
N PRO A 93 -2.62 13.37 -5.93
CA PRO A 93 -1.43 13.88 -5.25
C PRO A 93 -1.77 14.89 -4.13
N ASN A 94 -2.99 15.44 -4.13
CA ASN A 94 -3.50 16.32 -3.10
C ASN A 94 -3.92 15.60 -1.80
N ALA A 95 -4.24 14.30 -1.85
CA ALA A 95 -4.61 13.53 -0.66
C ALA A 95 -3.39 13.22 0.22
N PHE A 96 -2.23 12.96 -0.40
CA PHE A 96 -0.96 12.85 0.33
C PHE A 96 -0.57 14.18 0.98
N LEU A 97 -0.71 15.30 0.25
CA LEU A 97 -0.44 16.65 0.78
C LEU A 97 -1.40 17.02 1.93
N ALA A 98 -2.64 16.55 1.89
CA ALA A 98 -3.63 16.78 2.95
C ALA A 98 -3.41 15.91 4.19
N ALA A 99 -2.67 14.80 4.06
CA ALA A 99 -2.31 13.90 5.17
C ALA A 99 -0.99 14.29 5.85
N ILE A 100 -0.27 15.31 5.36
CA ILE A 100 0.93 15.81 6.02
C ILE A 100 0.48 16.60 7.26
N PRO A 101 0.93 16.23 8.48
CA PRO A 101 0.56 16.96 9.68
C PRO A 101 0.97 18.44 9.53
N PRO A 102 0.08 19.38 9.90
CA PRO A 102 0.39 20.80 9.82
C PRO A 102 1.67 21.08 10.63
N GLY A 103 2.64 21.74 10.00
CA GLY A 103 3.95 22.00 10.59
C GLY A 103 3.81 22.66 11.97
N VAL A 104 4.50 22.13 12.96
CA VAL A 104 4.51 22.70 14.31
C VAL A 104 5.18 24.08 14.24
N PRO A 105 4.54 25.16 14.73
CA PRO A 105 5.17 26.47 14.75
C PRO A 105 6.44 26.43 15.59
N VAL A 106 7.52 27.00 15.04
CA VAL A 106 8.83 27.06 15.68
C VAL A 106 8.71 27.87 16.98
N PRO A 107 9.14 27.34 18.14
CA PRO A 107 9.11 28.09 19.39
C PRO A 107 9.92 29.40 19.28
N PRO A 108 9.46 30.52 19.86
CA PRO A 108 10.19 31.78 19.80
C PRO A 108 11.59 31.62 20.39
N GLY A 109 12.61 31.94 19.59
CA GLY A 109 14.03 31.84 19.97
C GLY A 109 14.77 30.60 19.45
N LYS A 110 14.08 29.64 18.81
CA LYS A 110 14.73 28.52 18.12
C LYS A 110 14.72 28.71 16.62
N THR A 111 15.80 28.28 15.97
CA THR A 111 15.86 28.30 14.51
C THR A 111 15.23 27.00 13.98
N PRO A 112 14.60 27.02 12.78
CA PRO A 112 14.07 25.80 12.15
C PRO A 112 15.04 24.60 12.12
N PRO A 113 16.35 24.75 11.83
CA PRO A 113 17.29 23.62 11.87
C PRO A 113 17.54 23.09 13.29
N ASP A 114 17.43 23.94 14.33
CA ASP A 114 17.59 23.55 15.73
C ASP A 114 16.42 22.68 16.19
N VAL A 115 15.20 23.05 15.81
CA VAL A 115 13.99 22.25 16.07
C VAL A 115 14.01 20.93 15.32
N ILE A 116 14.42 20.93 14.05
CA ILE A 116 14.57 19.70 13.26
C ILE A 116 15.62 18.78 13.90
N SER A 117 16.75 19.32 14.35
CA SER A 117 17.80 18.58 15.05
C SER A 117 17.31 18.02 16.39
N GLN A 118 16.51 18.79 17.12
CA GLN A 118 15.95 18.35 18.39
C GLN A 118 14.93 17.23 18.21
N VAL A 119 14.02 17.34 17.23
CA VAL A 119 13.05 16.29 16.91
C VAL A 119 13.77 15.03 16.43
N LEU A 120 14.80 15.16 15.59
CA LEU A 120 15.65 14.04 15.17
C LEU A 120 16.41 13.39 16.34
N ALA A 121 16.87 14.19 17.30
CA ALA A 121 17.56 13.71 18.49
C ALA A 121 16.62 13.06 19.53
N GLU A 122 15.36 13.49 19.58
CA GLU A 122 14.33 12.92 20.46
C GLU A 122 13.75 11.60 19.91
N MET A 123 13.87 11.35 18.60
CA MET A 123 13.41 10.11 17.98
C MET A 123 14.40 8.94 18.21
N PRO A 124 13.90 7.71 18.45
CA PRO A 124 14.76 6.55 18.58
C PRO A 124 15.46 6.24 17.23
N PRO A 125 16.72 5.77 17.27
CA PRO A 125 17.52 5.50 16.07
C PRO A 125 16.83 4.53 15.10
N SER A 126 16.05 3.58 15.61
CA SER A 126 15.29 2.63 14.79
C SER A 126 14.27 3.33 13.90
N GLN A 127 13.50 4.28 14.44
CA GLN A 127 12.51 5.03 13.66
C GLN A 127 13.18 5.91 12.59
N VAL A 128 14.32 6.53 12.92
CA VAL A 128 15.07 7.34 11.95
C VAL A 128 15.57 6.48 10.78
N ILE A 129 16.07 5.27 11.06
CA ILE A 129 16.51 4.32 10.05
C ILE A 129 15.33 3.83 9.19
N GLU A 130 14.18 3.56 9.81
CA GLU A 130 12.96 3.15 9.08
C GLU A 130 12.47 4.26 8.14
N VAL A 131 12.45 5.52 8.61
CA VAL A 131 12.05 6.67 7.78
C VAL A 131 13.03 6.89 6.62
N LEU A 132 14.34 6.75 6.86
CA LEU A 132 15.35 6.80 5.80
C LEU A 132 15.17 5.65 4.79
N ALA A 133 14.86 4.43 5.26
CA ALA A 133 14.63 3.27 4.40
C ALA A 133 13.36 3.44 3.55
N GLN A 134 12.27 3.93 4.14
CA GLN A 134 11.03 4.24 3.44
C GLN A 134 11.24 5.34 2.40
N MET A 135 11.93 6.43 2.76
CA MET A 135 12.23 7.51 1.82
C MET A 135 13.11 7.02 0.66
N LYS A 136 14.09 6.15 0.93
CA LYS A 136 14.94 5.54 -0.10
C LYS A 136 14.13 4.64 -1.03
N ALA A 137 13.24 3.81 -0.49
CA ALA A 137 12.33 2.98 -1.28
C ALA A 137 11.36 3.84 -2.13
N PHE A 138 10.88 4.96 -1.58
CA PHE A 138 10.02 5.90 -2.28
C PHE A 138 10.73 6.58 -3.46
N VAL A 139 11.99 7.00 -3.27
CA VAL A 139 12.82 7.57 -4.36
C VAL A 139 13.10 6.53 -5.46
N ILE A 140 13.33 5.27 -5.08
CA ILE A 140 13.60 4.19 -6.04
C ILE A 140 12.35 3.83 -6.86
N THR A 141 11.19 3.75 -6.20
CA THR A 141 9.93 3.36 -6.84
C THR A 141 9.28 4.50 -7.62
N HIS A 142 9.44 5.75 -7.17
CA HIS A 142 8.75 6.92 -7.72
C HIS A 142 9.67 8.15 -7.80
N PRO A 143 10.65 8.16 -8.72
CA PRO A 143 11.69 9.18 -8.79
C PRO A 143 11.15 10.60 -9.06
N GLU A 144 10.16 10.73 -9.97
CA GLU A 144 9.57 12.03 -10.32
C GLU A 144 8.74 12.63 -9.17
N GLN A 145 8.01 11.79 -8.44
CA GLN A 145 7.23 12.23 -7.26
C GLN A 145 8.14 12.56 -6.08
N ALA A 146 9.18 11.76 -5.83
CA ALA A 146 10.17 12.06 -4.82
C ALA A 146 10.87 13.38 -5.10
N ARG A 147 11.22 13.66 -6.36
CA ARG A 147 11.78 14.96 -6.76
C ARG A 147 10.82 16.11 -6.49
N LYS A 148 9.54 15.97 -6.86
CA LYS A 148 8.51 16.99 -6.57
C LYS A 148 8.34 17.23 -5.06
N LEU A 149 8.34 16.15 -4.27
CA LEU A 149 8.19 16.22 -2.82
C LEU A 149 9.38 16.91 -2.14
N LEU A 150 10.61 16.55 -2.55
CA LEU A 150 11.84 17.16 -2.05
C LEU A 150 11.96 18.63 -2.48
N MET A 151 11.45 18.98 -3.67
CA MET A 151 11.37 20.37 -4.14
C MET A 151 10.31 21.19 -3.41
N ALA A 152 9.15 20.59 -3.10
CA ALA A 152 8.07 21.25 -2.37
C ALA A 152 8.37 21.42 -0.87
N HIS A 153 9.17 20.53 -0.30
CA HIS A 153 9.49 20.48 1.13
C HIS A 153 10.99 20.41 1.38
N PRO A 154 11.73 21.52 1.26
CA PRO A 154 13.18 21.56 1.51
C PRO A 154 13.56 21.13 2.94
N GLN A 155 12.64 21.27 3.91
CA GLN A 155 12.79 20.78 5.28
C GLN A 155 12.93 19.25 5.39
N LEU A 156 12.29 18.48 4.51
CA LEU A 156 12.43 17.02 4.49
C LEU A 156 13.83 16.62 4.01
N GLY A 157 14.32 17.26 2.94
CA GLY A 157 15.69 17.05 2.45
C GLY A 157 16.73 17.36 3.53
N TYR A 158 16.54 18.48 4.24
CA TYR A 158 17.42 18.85 5.35
C TYR A 158 17.35 17.84 6.51
N ALA A 159 16.15 17.38 6.90
CA ALA A 159 15.98 16.40 7.95
C ALA A 159 16.64 15.05 7.63
N LEU A 160 16.51 14.55 6.40
CA LEU A 160 17.15 13.31 5.96
C LEU A 160 18.68 13.41 5.96
N PHE A 161 19.21 14.55 5.50
CA PHE A 161 20.65 14.80 5.49
C PHE A 161 21.20 14.93 6.91
N GLN A 162 20.50 15.67 7.77
CA GLN A 162 20.83 15.82 9.18
C GLN A 162 20.82 14.46 9.91
N ALA A 163 19.82 13.63 9.64
CA ALA A 163 19.70 12.27 10.18
C ALA A 163 20.89 11.39 9.79
N MET A 164 21.34 11.45 8.53
CA MET A 164 22.53 10.73 8.06
C MET A 164 23.79 11.17 8.80
N ILE A 165 23.97 12.48 9.00
CA ILE A 165 25.14 13.04 9.71
C ILE A 165 25.14 12.64 11.19
N MET A 166 23.98 12.69 11.86
CA MET A 166 23.87 12.39 13.30
C MET A 166 24.15 10.91 13.62
N HIS A 167 23.67 10.00 12.76
CA HIS A 167 23.76 8.56 13.02
C HIS A 167 24.98 7.88 12.39
N LYS A 168 25.89 8.62 11.75
CA LYS A 168 27.10 8.08 11.08
C LYS A 168 26.80 6.87 10.18
N ILE A 169 25.78 6.99 9.34
CA ILE A 169 25.48 6.00 8.29
C ILE A 169 26.16 6.44 7.00
#